data_AF-A0AAX6M6W7-F1
#
_entry.id   AF-A0AAX6M6W7-F1
#
_cell.length_a   1.000
_cell.length_b   1.000
_cell.length_c   1.000
_cell.angle_alpha   90.00
_cell.angle_beta   90.00
_cell.angle_gamma   90.00
#
_symmetry.space_group_name_H-M   'P 1'
#
loop_
_entity.id
_entity.type
_entity.pdbx_description
1 polymer ?
#
loop_
_entity_poly.entity_id
_entity_poly.type
_entity_poly.pdbx_seq_one_letter_code
_entity_poly.pdbx_strand_id
1 'polypeptide(L)'
;MSGEVCQGLAPYTRGAVIRSITPILGNYFDSQDTRSYVQDASQMLFSRVPATRIRTWITHSTDNSLWIQGSAEESHPSRAMLAAVSVMVQPYPTISHFCSLGTAFPSDQAEPTSKEMLLDMIKRLIVKLVFVLPDEIFTTYDLSSSRFEILAEPEVDIRKALGLLRDIRLLSKYEEVNCVIEGVQFLEDRTDIFHIRNLRPRVLSN
;
A
#
# COMPACT_ATOMS: atom_id res chain seq x y z
N MET A 1 -11.96 40.28 -25.88
CA MET A 1 -10.98 39.20 -26.04
C MET A 1 -11.45 38.05 -25.17
N SER A 2 -12.09 37.09 -25.82
CA SER A 2 -12.64 35.87 -25.21
C SER A 2 -11.50 34.94 -24.81
N GLY A 3 -11.51 34.50 -23.55
CA GLY A 3 -10.63 33.45 -23.05
C GLY A 3 -11.48 32.25 -22.64
N GLU A 4 -11.92 31.46 -23.62
CA GLU A 4 -12.29 30.07 -23.38
C GLU A 4 -11.00 29.25 -23.36
N VAL A 5 -10.64 28.67 -22.21
CA VAL A 5 -10.18 27.27 -22.08
C VAL A 5 -10.40 26.86 -20.61
N CYS A 6 -11.56 26.28 -20.31
CA CYS A 6 -11.66 25.28 -19.24
C CYS A 6 -12.21 24.02 -19.92
N GLN A 7 -11.33 23.28 -20.61
CA GLN A 7 -11.63 21.91 -20.99
C GLN A 7 -11.90 21.15 -19.68
N GLY A 8 -13.15 20.74 -19.51
CA GLY A 8 -13.73 20.35 -18.24
C GLY A 8 -13.02 19.15 -17.61
N LEU A 9 -12.71 19.28 -16.32
CA LEU A 9 -12.45 18.14 -15.44
C LEU A 9 -13.61 17.14 -15.62
N ALA A 10 -13.30 15.90 -15.98
CA ALA A 10 -14.34 14.87 -16.05
C ALA A 10 -14.76 14.52 -14.61
N PRO A 11 -16.06 14.61 -14.27
CA PRO A 11 -16.52 14.24 -12.94
C PRO A 11 -16.57 12.71 -12.83
N TYR A 12 -15.69 12.14 -12.02
CA TYR A 12 -15.81 10.76 -11.58
C TYR A 12 -16.36 10.72 -10.16
N THR A 13 -16.98 9.60 -9.80
CA THR A 13 -17.39 9.34 -8.42
C THR A 13 -16.59 8.16 -7.88
N ARG A 14 -16.24 8.20 -6.59
CA ARG A 14 -15.62 7.04 -5.92
C ARG A 14 -16.45 5.78 -6.11
N GLY A 15 -17.78 5.88 -6.06
CA GLY A 15 -18.67 4.75 -6.30
C GLY A 15 -18.52 4.14 -7.70
N ALA A 16 -18.27 4.94 -8.73
CA ALA A 16 -17.97 4.44 -10.07
C ALA A 16 -16.61 3.72 -10.13
N VAL A 17 -15.58 4.30 -9.52
CA VAL A 17 -14.24 3.69 -9.44
C VAL A 17 -14.27 2.36 -8.67
N ILE A 18 -15.02 2.30 -7.56
CA ILE A 18 -15.23 1.05 -6.81
C ILE A 18 -15.87 -0.02 -7.71
N ARG A 19 -16.86 0.34 -8.53
CA ARG A 19 -17.47 -0.61 -9.47
C ARG A 19 -16.48 -1.15 -10.50
N SER A 20 -15.51 -0.34 -10.93
CA SER A 20 -14.47 -0.76 -11.87
C SER A 20 -13.47 -1.77 -11.26
N ILE A 21 -13.28 -1.77 -9.93
CA ILE A 21 -12.45 -2.75 -9.24
C ILE A 21 -13.24 -3.94 -8.65
N THR A 22 -14.58 -3.93 -8.74
CA THR A 22 -15.44 -5.03 -8.26
C THR A 22 -14.96 -6.44 -8.65
N PRO A 23 -14.51 -6.70 -9.88
CA PRO A 23 -14.06 -8.04 -10.28
C PRO A 23 -12.93 -8.61 -9.43
N ILE A 24 -12.13 -7.74 -8.80
CA ILE A 24 -10.98 -8.15 -8.00
C ILE A 24 -11.21 -7.93 -6.49
N LEU A 25 -12.28 -7.23 -6.08
CA LEU A 25 -12.52 -6.87 -4.68
C LEU A 25 -12.50 -8.09 -3.75
N GLY A 26 -13.12 -9.21 -4.13
CA GLY A 26 -13.17 -10.40 -3.28
C GLY A 26 -11.81 -10.98 -2.89
N ASN A 27 -10.79 -10.78 -3.73
CA ASN A 27 -9.45 -11.34 -3.52
C ASN A 27 -8.51 -10.39 -2.75
N TYR A 28 -8.81 -9.09 -2.78
CA TYR A 28 -7.88 -8.05 -2.33
C TYR A 28 -8.48 -7.04 -1.35
N PHE A 29 -9.80 -7.03 -1.16
CA PHE A 29 -10.48 -6.23 -0.15
C PHE A 29 -10.60 -7.04 1.13
N ASP A 30 -9.55 -7.00 1.95
CA ASP A 30 -9.64 -7.47 3.32
C ASP A 30 -10.09 -6.32 4.23
N SER A 31 -11.36 -6.38 4.64
CA SER A 31 -11.95 -5.41 5.56
C SER A 31 -11.39 -5.48 7.00
N GLN A 32 -10.66 -6.55 7.35
CA GLN A 32 -10.13 -6.73 8.71
C GLN A 32 -8.75 -6.07 8.93
N ASP A 33 -8.07 -5.67 7.86
CA ASP A 33 -6.62 -5.62 7.82
C ASP A 33 -5.99 -4.27 8.23
N THR A 34 -6.79 -3.30 8.67
CA THR A 34 -6.27 -2.01 9.18
C THR A 34 -6.99 -1.56 10.44
N ARG A 35 -8.32 -1.67 10.50
CA ARG A 35 -9.07 -1.30 11.71
C ARG A 35 -8.82 -2.27 12.86
N SER A 36 -8.73 -3.58 12.59
CA SER A 36 -8.37 -4.57 13.61
C SER A 36 -6.97 -4.28 14.13
N TYR A 37 -5.97 -4.10 13.26
CA TYR A 37 -4.60 -3.85 13.70
C TYR A 37 -4.41 -2.51 14.39
N VAL A 38 -5.16 -1.47 14.03
CA VAL A 38 -5.15 -0.21 14.80
C VAL A 38 -5.68 -0.45 16.21
N GLN A 39 -6.74 -1.24 16.36
CA GLN A 39 -7.29 -1.62 17.66
C GLN A 39 -6.32 -2.50 18.46
N ASP A 40 -5.73 -3.52 17.83
CA ASP A 40 -4.75 -4.41 18.45
C ASP A 40 -3.47 -3.65 18.84
N ALA A 41 -3.00 -2.75 17.99
CA ALA A 41 -1.85 -1.90 18.25
C ALA A 41 -2.14 -0.88 19.36
N SER A 42 -3.37 -0.37 19.48
CA SER A 42 -3.74 0.52 20.58
C SER A 42 -3.71 -0.17 21.95
N GLN A 43 -3.84 -1.50 21.98
CA GLN A 43 -3.79 -2.31 23.21
C GLN A 43 -2.37 -2.81 23.53
N MET A 44 -1.44 -2.74 22.59
CA MET A 44 -0.07 -3.19 22.80
C MET A 44 0.76 -2.18 23.60
N LEU A 45 1.41 -2.66 24.66
CA LEU A 45 2.46 -1.93 25.36
C LEU A 45 3.77 -2.00 24.57
N PHE A 46 4.07 -0.94 23.81
CA PHE A 46 5.36 -0.80 23.13
C PHE A 46 6.42 -0.17 24.04
N SER A 47 7.67 -0.57 23.84
CA SER A 47 8.79 0.17 24.40
C SER A 47 8.73 1.63 23.91
N ARG A 48 8.85 2.58 24.85
CA ARG A 48 8.78 4.02 24.54
C ARG A 48 9.84 4.44 23.54
N VAL A 49 10.99 3.77 23.50
CA VAL A 49 12.15 4.17 22.67
C VAL A 49 11.86 4.00 21.17
N PRO A 50 11.51 2.79 20.65
CA PRO A 50 11.12 2.64 19.24
C PRO A 50 9.96 3.54 18.81
N ALA A 51 8.91 3.65 19.62
CA ALA A 51 7.76 4.50 19.31
C ALA A 51 8.15 5.98 19.17
N THR A 52 9.04 6.46 20.05
CA THR A 52 9.55 7.83 19.98
C THR A 52 10.42 8.05 18.75
N ARG A 53 11.26 7.08 18.36
CA ARG A 53 12.09 7.17 17.13
C ARG A 53 11.22 7.23 15.88
N ILE A 54 10.21 6.37 15.78
CA ILE A 54 9.26 6.37 14.66
C ILE A 54 8.52 7.72 14.60
N ARG A 55 8.02 8.21 15.74
CA ARG A 55 7.34 9.52 15.80
C ARG A 55 8.26 10.67 15.40
N THR A 56 9.51 10.65 15.86
CA THR A 56 10.51 11.67 15.51
C THR A 56 10.79 11.65 14.02
N TRP A 57 10.94 10.46 13.42
CA TRP A 57 11.11 10.32 11.98
C TRP A 57 9.90 10.86 11.20
N ILE A 58 8.67 10.47 11.56
CA ILE A 58 7.44 10.97 10.91
C ILE A 58 7.36 12.50 10.95
N THR A 59 7.78 13.12 12.05
CA THR A 59 7.61 14.56 12.27
C THR A 59 8.76 15.43 11.75
N HIS A 60 9.96 14.88 11.59
CA HIS A 60 11.17 15.67 11.29
C HIS A 60 11.96 15.19 10.06
N SER A 61 11.61 14.04 9.50
CA SER A 61 12.30 13.51 8.32
C SER A 61 11.80 14.16 7.03
N THR A 62 12.70 14.33 6.07
CA THR A 62 12.35 14.64 4.66
C THR A 62 12.27 13.37 3.81
N ASP A 63 12.64 12.21 4.36
CA ASP A 63 12.58 10.93 3.66
C ASP A 63 11.15 10.40 3.60
N ASN A 64 10.77 9.83 2.46
CA ASN A 64 9.43 9.27 2.23
C ASN A 64 9.30 7.80 2.64
N SER A 65 10.36 7.19 3.19
CA SER A 65 10.36 5.79 3.59
C SER A 65 11.21 5.53 4.84
N LEU A 66 10.69 4.69 5.72
CA LEU A 66 11.37 4.21 6.92
C LEU A 66 11.46 2.69 6.86
N TRP A 67 12.68 2.16 6.95
CA TRP A 67 12.90 0.72 7.06
C TRP A 67 13.00 0.32 8.53
N ILE A 68 12.12 -0.59 8.94
CA ILE A 68 12.14 -1.19 10.28
C ILE A 68 12.53 -2.65 10.12
N GLN A 69 13.66 -3.03 10.72
CA GLN A 69 14.16 -4.39 10.70
C GLN A 69 14.26 -4.92 12.13
N GLY A 70 13.82 -6.16 12.32
CA GLY A 70 13.87 -6.86 13.60
C GLY A 70 14.23 -8.34 13.40
N SER A 71 14.31 -9.06 14.51
CA SER A 71 14.34 -10.52 14.50
C SER A 71 13.09 -11.07 13.81
N ALA A 72 13.20 -12.23 13.17
CA ALA A 72 12.04 -12.94 12.64
C ALA A 72 11.07 -13.21 13.81
N GLU A 73 9.87 -12.66 13.72
CA GLU A 73 8.77 -12.93 14.66
C GLU A 73 7.80 -13.90 13.98
N GLU A 74 7.35 -14.92 14.71
CA GLU A 74 6.33 -15.87 14.22
C GLU A 74 4.92 -15.27 14.27
N SER A 75 4.71 -14.19 15.04
CA SER A 75 3.43 -13.51 15.13
C SER A 75 3.17 -12.64 13.91
N HIS A 76 1.99 -12.81 13.31
CA HIS A 76 1.50 -11.96 12.23
C HIS A 76 0.20 -11.25 12.63
N PRO A 77 0.13 -9.91 12.53
CA PRO A 77 1.22 -8.99 12.18
C PRO A 77 2.32 -8.95 13.24
N SER A 78 3.55 -8.60 12.86
CA SER A 78 4.65 -8.45 13.84
C SER A 78 4.41 -7.28 14.80
N ARG A 79 5.09 -7.32 15.94
CA ARG A 79 5.11 -6.21 16.89
C ARG A 79 5.68 -4.93 16.27
N ALA A 80 6.61 -5.06 15.33
CA ALA A 80 7.16 -3.93 14.58
C ALA A 80 6.09 -3.27 13.70
N MET A 81 5.28 -4.06 12.99
CA MET A 81 4.15 -3.58 12.21
C MET A 81 3.10 -2.89 13.09
N LEU A 82 2.71 -3.52 14.20
CA LEU A 82 1.74 -2.93 15.14
C LEU A 82 2.29 -1.63 15.76
N ALA A 83 3.58 -1.57 16.10
CA ALA A 83 4.21 -0.34 16.57
C ALA A 83 4.19 0.76 15.50
N ALA A 84 4.51 0.42 14.25
CA ALA A 84 4.48 1.37 13.15
C ALA A 84 3.06 1.91 12.92
N VAL A 85 2.06 1.01 12.84
CA VAL A 85 0.65 1.36 12.67
C VAL A 85 0.17 2.24 13.82
N SER A 86 0.39 1.86 15.09
CA SER A 86 -0.05 2.66 16.26
C SER A 86 0.52 4.07 16.29
N VAL A 87 1.77 4.26 15.85
CA VAL A 87 2.41 5.58 15.81
C VAL A 87 1.93 6.40 14.62
N MET A 88 1.56 5.76 13.51
CA MET A 88 1.04 6.40 12.29
C MET A 88 -0.47 6.66 12.30
N VAL A 89 -1.20 6.21 13.34
CA VAL A 89 -2.61 6.59 13.49
C VAL A 89 -2.66 8.07 13.85
N GLN A 90 -2.99 8.90 12.86
CA GLN A 90 -3.28 10.35 12.90
C GLN A 90 -2.14 11.28 12.39
N PRO A 91 -2.50 12.35 11.63
CA PRO A 91 -3.83 12.72 11.13
C PRO A 91 -4.20 12.08 9.78
N TYR A 92 -3.28 11.35 9.16
CA TYR A 92 -3.46 10.84 7.79
C TYR A 92 -4.02 9.41 7.76
N PRO A 93 -4.75 9.02 6.70
CA PRO A 93 -5.15 7.63 6.52
C PRO A 93 -3.91 6.76 6.42
N THR A 94 -3.96 5.64 7.14
CA THR A 94 -2.94 4.60 7.08
C THR A 94 -3.49 3.43 6.30
N ILE A 95 -2.78 3.00 5.26
CA ILE A 95 -2.98 1.72 4.61
C ILE A 95 -1.85 0.78 5.03
N SER A 96 -2.19 -0.46 5.27
CA SER A 96 -1.25 -1.53 5.64
C SER A 96 -1.26 -2.61 4.58
N HIS A 97 -0.15 -3.28 4.36
CA HIS A 97 -0.11 -4.54 3.61
C HIS A 97 0.90 -5.48 4.26
N PHE A 98 0.47 -6.71 4.49
CA PHE A 98 1.33 -7.79 4.91
C PHE A 98 1.64 -8.66 3.69
N CYS A 99 2.92 -8.74 3.32
CA CYS A 99 3.39 -9.70 2.34
C CYS A 99 3.33 -11.09 2.98
N SER A 100 2.15 -11.71 2.91
CA SER A 100 1.93 -13.07 3.40
C SER A 100 2.67 -14.07 2.53
N LEU A 101 3.42 -14.96 3.16
CA LEU A 101 3.78 -16.24 2.57
C LEU A 101 2.50 -17.09 2.44
N GLY A 102 1.85 -17.06 1.28
CA GLY A 102 0.96 -18.14 0.85
C GLY A 102 -0.51 -18.14 1.31
N THR A 103 -1.12 -17.02 1.74
CA THR A 103 -2.58 -17.00 2.00
C THR A 103 -3.41 -16.53 0.79
N ALA A 104 -2.82 -15.74 -0.11
CA ALA A 104 -3.46 -15.31 -1.35
C ALA A 104 -3.39 -16.36 -2.47
N PHE A 105 -2.51 -17.36 -2.31
CA PHE A 105 -2.27 -18.42 -3.27
C PHE A 105 -2.77 -19.73 -2.66
N PRO A 106 -3.63 -20.48 -3.36
CA PRO A 106 -4.15 -21.72 -2.82
C PRO A 106 -3.00 -22.73 -2.60
N SER A 107 -3.09 -23.51 -1.52
CA SER A 107 -2.02 -24.39 -1.02
C SER A 107 -1.59 -25.51 -1.98
N ASP A 108 -2.32 -25.67 -3.07
CA ASP A 108 -2.09 -26.65 -4.14
C ASP A 108 -1.24 -26.08 -5.29
N GLN A 109 -0.90 -24.79 -5.28
CA GLN A 109 -0.02 -24.17 -6.26
C GLN A 109 1.44 -24.14 -5.82
N ALA A 110 2.34 -24.11 -6.81
CA ALA A 110 3.76 -23.83 -6.58
C ALA A 110 3.92 -22.50 -5.82
N GLU A 111 5.00 -22.37 -5.06
CA GLU A 111 5.30 -21.11 -4.36
C GLU A 111 5.26 -19.93 -5.35
N PRO A 112 4.57 -18.83 -4.99
CA PRO A 112 4.45 -17.69 -5.88
C PRO A 112 5.82 -17.08 -6.15
N THR A 113 6.06 -16.69 -7.40
CA THR A 113 7.26 -15.95 -7.79
C THR A 113 7.26 -14.56 -7.14
N SER A 114 8.43 -13.95 -6.94
CA SER A 114 8.56 -12.58 -6.44
C SER A 114 7.74 -11.57 -7.28
N LYS A 115 7.62 -11.83 -8.59
CA LYS A 115 6.81 -11.05 -9.53
C LYS A 115 5.31 -11.12 -9.20
N GLU A 116 4.79 -12.31 -8.92
CA GLU A 116 3.39 -12.53 -8.55
C GLU A 116 3.07 -11.90 -7.20
N MET A 117 3.97 -12.04 -6.22
CA MET A 117 3.82 -11.41 -4.90
C MET A 117 3.84 -9.88 -5.00
N LEU A 118 4.73 -9.30 -5.81
CA LEU A 118 4.78 -7.86 -6.05
C LEU A 118 3.48 -7.36 -6.70
N LEU A 119 2.95 -8.12 -7.66
CA LEU A 119 1.70 -7.77 -8.32
C LEU A 119 0.50 -7.87 -7.38
N ASP A 120 0.41 -8.90 -6.54
CA ASP A 120 -0.60 -9.03 -5.48
C ASP A 120 -0.57 -7.82 -4.54
N MET A 121 0.62 -7.44 -4.06
CA MET A 121 0.79 -6.24 -3.24
C MET A 121 0.27 -4.98 -3.95
N ILE A 122 0.65 -4.75 -5.21
CA ILE A 122 0.22 -3.57 -5.98
C ILE A 122 -1.31 -3.55 -6.11
N LYS A 123 -1.94 -4.69 -6.44
CA LYS A 123 -3.41 -4.81 -6.56
C LYS A 123 -4.09 -4.47 -5.22
N ARG A 124 -3.59 -5.00 -4.10
CA ARG A 124 -4.11 -4.68 -2.75
C ARG A 124 -3.98 -3.20 -2.41
N LEU A 125 -2.85 -2.58 -2.72
CA LEU A 125 -2.62 -1.16 -2.46
C LEU A 125 -3.55 -0.28 -3.32
N ILE A 126 -3.77 -0.61 -4.59
CA ILE A 126 -4.74 0.08 -5.45
C ILE A 126 -6.14 -0.01 -4.84
N VAL A 127 -6.58 -1.23 -4.49
CA VAL A 127 -7.89 -1.44 -3.86
C VAL A 127 -8.03 -0.59 -2.60
N LYS A 128 -7.08 -0.68 -1.65
CA LYS A 128 -7.11 0.11 -0.41
C LYS A 128 -7.13 1.62 -0.67
N LEU A 129 -6.38 2.11 -1.66
CA LEU A 129 -6.35 3.53 -2.00
C LEU A 129 -7.66 4.03 -2.64
N VAL A 130 -8.34 3.22 -3.46
CA VAL A 130 -9.64 3.57 -4.03
C VAL A 130 -10.67 3.88 -2.94
N PHE A 131 -10.64 3.17 -1.82
CA PHE A 131 -11.56 3.41 -0.70
C PHE A 131 -11.30 4.73 0.05
N VAL A 132 -10.09 5.32 -0.06
CA VAL A 132 -9.76 6.60 0.58
C VAL A 132 -9.90 7.81 -0.35
N LEU A 133 -10.28 7.60 -1.61
CA LEU A 133 -10.59 8.69 -2.55
C LEU A 133 -11.73 9.58 -2.04
N PRO A 134 -11.78 10.86 -2.46
CA PRO A 134 -12.96 11.70 -2.26
C PRO A 134 -14.18 11.15 -2.99
N ASP A 135 -15.37 11.48 -2.52
CA ASP A 135 -16.62 10.99 -3.15
C ASP A 135 -16.80 11.52 -4.58
N GLU A 136 -16.43 12.78 -4.80
CA GLU A 136 -16.35 13.44 -6.11
C GLU A 136 -14.90 13.66 -6.49
N ILE A 137 -14.54 13.25 -7.70
CA ILE A 137 -13.17 13.29 -8.20
C ILE A 137 -13.15 14.10 -9.50
N PHE A 138 -12.44 15.22 -9.47
CA PHE A 138 -12.23 16.08 -10.62
C PHE A 138 -10.79 15.91 -11.09
N THR A 139 -10.60 15.32 -12.27
CA THR A 139 -9.26 14.97 -12.73
C THR A 139 -9.14 14.89 -14.25
N THR A 140 -7.89 14.98 -14.73
CA THR A 140 -7.48 14.65 -16.10
C THR A 140 -6.98 13.20 -16.24
N TYR A 141 -6.77 12.50 -15.13
CA TYR A 141 -6.41 11.08 -15.13
C TYR A 141 -7.60 10.22 -15.58
N ASP A 142 -7.33 9.20 -16.38
CA ASP A 142 -8.34 8.26 -16.83
C ASP A 142 -8.75 7.31 -15.68
N LEU A 143 -10.00 7.45 -15.24
CA LEU A 143 -10.64 6.56 -14.26
C LEU A 143 -11.78 5.73 -14.87
N SER A 144 -11.78 5.54 -16.19
CA SER A 144 -12.72 4.66 -16.88
C SER A 144 -12.55 3.21 -16.43
N SER A 145 -13.62 2.42 -16.53
CA SER A 145 -13.55 0.98 -16.20
C SER A 145 -12.47 0.23 -16.99
N SER A 146 -12.26 0.58 -18.26
CA SER A 146 -11.18 0.02 -19.10
C SER A 146 -9.79 0.20 -18.51
N ARG A 147 -9.56 1.27 -17.74
CA ARG A 147 -8.27 1.48 -17.07
C ARG A 147 -8.00 0.44 -15.97
N PHE A 148 -9.06 -0.08 -15.34
CA PHE A 148 -8.98 -1.05 -14.24
C PHE A 148 -9.08 -2.51 -14.69
N GLU A 149 -9.56 -2.77 -15.91
CA GLU A 149 -9.65 -4.13 -16.48
C GLU A 149 -8.31 -4.87 -16.45
N ILE A 150 -7.19 -4.14 -16.61
CA ILE A 150 -5.83 -4.70 -16.50
C ILE A 150 -5.59 -5.45 -15.18
N LEU A 151 -6.32 -5.12 -14.11
CA LEU A 151 -6.11 -5.76 -12.81
C LEU A 151 -6.77 -7.13 -12.72
N ALA A 152 -7.76 -7.40 -13.57
CA ALA A 152 -8.45 -8.69 -13.66
C ALA A 152 -7.75 -9.66 -14.62
N GLU A 153 -6.81 -9.18 -15.44
CA GLU A 153 -6.05 -10.02 -16.35
C GLU A 153 -5.15 -11.02 -15.58
N PRO A 154 -4.99 -12.27 -16.08
CA PRO A 154 -4.06 -13.24 -15.50
C PRO A 154 -2.60 -12.76 -15.56
N GLU A 155 -2.21 -12.13 -16.68
CA GLU A 155 -0.87 -11.63 -16.92
C GLU A 155 -0.85 -10.10 -16.93
N VAL A 156 -0.79 -9.50 -15.75
CA VAL A 156 -0.77 -8.04 -15.64
C VAL A 156 0.64 -7.49 -15.89
N ASP A 157 0.75 -6.49 -16.75
CA ASP A 157 1.96 -5.68 -16.85
C ASP A 157 2.13 -4.83 -15.58
N ILE A 158 3.16 -5.16 -14.78
CA ILE A 158 3.50 -4.45 -13.53
C ILE A 158 3.66 -2.95 -13.76
N ARG A 159 4.20 -2.51 -14.90
CA ARG A 159 4.37 -1.08 -15.17
C ARG A 159 3.02 -0.37 -15.31
N LYS A 160 2.04 -1.03 -15.94
CA LYS A 160 0.68 -0.49 -16.06
C LYS A 160 -0.03 -0.42 -14.71
N ALA A 161 0.16 -1.44 -13.87
CA ALA A 161 -0.39 -1.50 -12.52
C ALA A 161 0.24 -0.43 -11.60
N LEU A 162 1.57 -0.25 -11.64
CA LEU A 162 2.27 0.82 -10.92
C LEU A 162 1.85 2.21 -11.39
N GLY A 163 1.64 2.39 -12.70
CA GLY A 163 1.09 3.64 -13.24
C GLY A 163 -0.28 3.93 -12.64
N LEU A 164 -1.18 2.94 -12.59
CA LEU A 164 -2.49 3.09 -11.97
C LEU A 164 -2.39 3.39 -10.48
N LEU A 165 -1.52 2.70 -9.73
CA LEU A 165 -1.28 2.96 -8.32
C LEU A 165 -0.84 4.42 -8.08
N ARG A 166 0.08 4.93 -8.92
CA ARG A 166 0.54 6.32 -8.86
C ARG A 166 -0.60 7.29 -9.13
N ASP A 167 -1.39 7.07 -10.18
CA ASP A 167 -2.50 7.94 -10.55
C ASP A 167 -3.54 8.01 -9.41
N ILE A 168 -3.92 6.87 -8.84
CA ILE A 168 -4.84 6.81 -7.69
C ILE A 168 -4.25 7.49 -6.44
N ARG A 169 -2.95 7.31 -6.17
CA ARG A 169 -2.29 8.00 -5.04
C ARG A 169 -2.36 9.51 -5.18
N LEU A 170 -2.15 10.05 -6.38
CA LEU A 170 -2.22 11.49 -6.66
C LEU A 170 -3.63 12.07 -6.55
N LEU A 171 -4.66 11.21 -6.59
CA LEU A 171 -6.07 11.57 -6.46
C LEU A 171 -6.61 11.47 -5.03
N SER A 172 -5.80 10.99 -4.10
CA SER A 172 -6.14 11.00 -2.68
C SER A 172 -6.47 12.42 -2.24
N LYS A 173 -7.59 12.60 -1.51
CA LYS A 173 -7.95 13.89 -0.89
C LYS A 173 -7.00 14.28 0.25
N TYR A 174 -6.19 13.34 0.71
CA TYR A 174 -5.22 13.55 1.76
C TYR A 174 -3.87 13.88 1.14
N GLU A 175 -3.27 14.96 1.61
CA GLU A 175 -1.90 15.39 1.25
C GLU A 175 -0.90 14.26 1.49
N GLU A 176 -1.10 13.51 2.58
CA GLU A 176 -0.32 12.33 2.91
C GLU A 176 -1.23 11.13 3.15
N VAL A 177 -0.75 9.95 2.75
CA VAL A 177 -1.33 8.65 3.10
C VAL A 177 -0.17 7.80 3.59
N ASN A 178 -0.24 7.37 4.84
CA ASN A 178 0.76 6.49 5.44
C ASN A 178 0.61 5.09 4.83
N CYS A 179 1.72 4.49 4.42
CA CYS A 179 1.72 3.13 3.88
C CYS A 179 2.70 2.29 4.69
N VAL A 180 2.20 1.22 5.31
CA VAL A 180 3.01 0.29 6.08
C VAL A 180 3.04 -1.04 5.36
N ILE A 181 4.23 -1.46 4.93
CA ILE A 181 4.42 -2.72 4.22
C ILE A 181 5.29 -3.62 5.10
N GLU A 182 4.72 -4.73 5.52
CA GLU A 182 5.43 -5.75 6.30
C GLU A 182 5.83 -6.91 5.39
N GLY A 183 7.02 -7.46 5.59
CA GLY A 183 7.47 -8.63 4.84
C GLY A 183 8.06 -8.32 3.46
N VAL A 184 8.56 -7.10 3.22
CA VAL A 184 9.13 -6.69 1.92
C VAL A 184 10.26 -7.63 1.46
N GLN A 185 10.97 -8.27 2.39
CA GLN A 185 12.00 -9.27 2.07
C GLN A 185 11.51 -10.49 1.28
N PHE A 186 10.19 -10.72 1.25
CA PHE A 186 9.58 -11.79 0.45
C PHE A 186 9.36 -11.37 -1.01
N LEU A 187 9.40 -10.08 -1.31
CA LEU A 187 9.33 -9.54 -2.67
C LEU A 187 10.71 -9.50 -3.34
N GLU A 188 11.78 -9.72 -2.57
CA GLU A 188 13.14 -9.73 -3.09
C GLU A 188 13.41 -11.01 -3.88
N ASP A 189 13.84 -10.87 -5.13
CA ASP A 189 14.47 -11.96 -5.84
C ASP A 189 15.89 -12.14 -5.29
N ARG A 190 16.06 -13.11 -4.39
CA ARG A 190 17.36 -13.41 -3.76
C ARG A 190 18.39 -13.96 -4.74
N THR A 191 17.99 -14.29 -5.97
CA THR A 191 18.91 -14.69 -7.04
C THR A 191 19.50 -13.48 -7.79
N ASP A 192 18.89 -12.29 -7.67
CA ASP A 192 19.41 -11.04 -8.22
C ASP A 192 20.36 -10.33 -7.23
N ILE A 193 21.62 -10.75 -7.27
CA ILE A 193 22.71 -10.23 -6.42
C ILE A 193 22.96 -8.72 -6.62
N PHE A 194 22.58 -8.15 -7.77
CA PHE A 194 22.75 -6.72 -8.04
C PHE A 194 21.70 -5.86 -7.32
N HIS A 195 20.47 -6.37 -7.12
CA HIS A 195 19.42 -5.68 -6.37
C HIS A 195 19.65 -5.66 -4.85
N ILE A 196 20.24 -6.72 -4.29
CA ILE A 196 20.55 -6.85 -2.84
C ILE A 196 21.48 -5.73 -2.33
N ARG A 197 22.34 -5.17 -3.20
CA ARG A 197 23.25 -4.07 -2.82
C ARG A 197 22.55 -2.74 -2.61
N ASN A 198 21.44 -2.48 -3.30
CA ASN A 198 20.71 -1.21 -3.25
C ASN A 198 19.65 -1.17 -2.14
N LEU A 199 19.26 -2.33 -1.61
CA LEU A 199 18.28 -2.46 -0.52
C LEU A 199 18.91 -2.43 0.87
N ARG A 200 20.24 -2.34 1.00
CA ARG A 200 20.89 -2.13 2.31
C ARG A 200 20.49 -0.75 2.87
N PRO A 201 19.75 -0.67 3.98
CA PRO A 201 19.38 0.61 4.56
C PRO A 201 20.59 1.27 5.23
N ARG A 202 20.55 2.59 5.37
CA ARG A 202 21.18 3.26 6.52
C ARG A 202 20.37 2.85 7.75
N VAL A 203 20.74 1.70 8.31
CA VAL A 203 20.06 1.09 9.48
C VAL A 203 20.20 2.03 10.67
N LEU A 204 19.07 2.40 11.26
CA LEU A 204 19.03 2.92 12.62
C LEU A 204 19.25 1.74 13.57
N SER A 205 20.52 1.41 13.83
CA SER A 205 20.88 0.40 14.82
C SER A 205 20.44 0.85 16.22
N ASN A 206 20.21 -0.13 17.10
CA ASN A 206 20.05 0.08 18.54
C ASN A 206 21.35 0.58 19.17
#